data_AF-A0A821CVX3-F1
#
_entry.id   AF-A0A821CVX3-F1
#
_cell.length_a   1.000
_cell.length_b   1.000
_cell.length_c   1.000
_cell.angle_alpha   90.00
_cell.angle_beta   90.00
_cell.angle_gamma   90.00
#
_symmetry.space_group_name_H-M   'P 1'
#
loop_
_entity.id
_entity.type
_entity.pdbx_description
1 polymer ?
#
loop_
_entity_poly.entity_id
_entity_poly.type
_entity_poly.pdbx_seq_one_letter_code
_entity_poly.pdbx_strand_id
1 'polypeptide(L)'
;MLDFFKLKGVATMLNQTNTTKPIYFCGGISSYTLWQPYDVDVMMMNIDTTNCSFNATPIYFTSMAGLGSHWTLIGYTGISIATNISFTIYASSWANWNSTQMVAIAQTSLWNANWLGFSY
;
A
#
# COMPACT_ATOMS: atom_id res chain seq x y z
N MET A 1 23.22 -49.24 -17.95
CA MET A 1 23.73 -47.89 -18.28
C MET A 1 22.59 -46.92 -17.96
N LEU A 2 22.70 -46.20 -16.85
CA LEU A 2 21.75 -45.16 -16.44
C LEU A 2 22.53 -43.84 -16.50
N ASP A 3 22.24 -43.03 -17.51
CA ASP A 3 22.84 -41.70 -17.64
C ASP A 3 22.19 -40.74 -16.65
N PHE A 4 23.02 -40.17 -15.77
CA PHE A 4 22.66 -39.06 -14.90
C PHE A 4 22.59 -37.78 -15.74
N PHE A 5 21.39 -37.23 -15.90
CA PHE A 5 21.18 -35.88 -16.43
C PHE A 5 21.86 -34.86 -15.50
N LYS A 6 22.99 -34.30 -15.93
CA LYS A 6 23.58 -33.11 -15.29
C LYS A 6 22.85 -31.87 -15.82
N LEU A 7 21.90 -31.36 -15.04
CA LEU A 7 21.38 -30.00 -15.23
C LEU A 7 22.51 -28.99 -14.93
N LYS A 8 23.15 -28.47 -15.98
CA LYS A 8 23.92 -27.22 -15.88
C LYS A 8 22.91 -26.08 -15.85
N GLY A 9 22.47 -25.69 -14.65
CA GLY A 9 21.77 -24.43 -14.45
C GLY A 9 22.76 -23.28 -14.65
N VAL A 10 22.70 -22.62 -15.81
CA VAL A 10 23.29 -21.29 -15.95
C VAL A 10 22.41 -20.37 -15.12
N ALA A 11 22.90 -19.94 -13.96
CA ALA A 11 22.29 -18.83 -13.23
C ALA A 11 22.47 -17.58 -14.10
N THR A 12 21.49 -17.31 -14.97
CA THR A 12 21.30 -15.95 -15.50
C THR A 12 21.10 -15.06 -14.28
N MET A 13 22.12 -14.27 -13.96
CA MET A 13 22.07 -13.23 -12.94
C MET A 13 20.86 -12.35 -13.27
N LEU A 14 19.78 -12.50 -12.51
CA LEU A 14 18.76 -11.48 -12.46
C LEU A 14 19.48 -10.21 -12.02
N ASN A 15 19.25 -9.10 -12.72
CA ASN A 15 19.84 -7.79 -12.43
C ASN A 15 19.20 -7.22 -11.13
N GLN A 16 19.17 -8.01 -10.07
CA GLN A 16 18.60 -7.71 -8.78
C GLN A 16 19.70 -7.08 -7.93
N THR A 17 19.70 -5.75 -7.86
CA THR A 17 20.59 -5.03 -6.95
C THR A 17 20.04 -5.14 -5.54
N ASN A 18 20.62 -6.04 -4.75
CA ASN A 18 20.36 -6.06 -3.31
C ASN A 18 20.92 -4.77 -2.68
N THR A 19 20.12 -4.07 -1.88
CA THR A 19 20.64 -2.96 -1.07
C THR A 19 21.43 -3.53 0.11
N THR A 20 22.64 -3.02 0.31
CA THR A 20 23.50 -3.36 1.45
C THR A 20 23.45 -2.30 2.55
N LYS A 21 22.72 -1.19 2.32
CA LYS A 21 22.56 -0.10 3.29
C LYS A 21 21.51 -0.47 4.33
N PRO A 22 21.71 -0.13 5.63
CA PRO A 22 20.67 -0.29 6.64
C PRO A 22 19.37 0.39 6.20
N ILE A 23 18.29 -0.38 6.17
CA ILE A 23 16.96 0.12 5.80
C ILE A 23 16.30 0.65 7.07
N TYR A 24 15.91 1.92 7.06
CA TYR A 24 15.06 2.48 8.08
C TYR A 24 13.61 2.19 7.69
N PHE A 25 12.84 1.60 8.61
CA PHE A 25 11.43 1.31 8.39
C PHE A 25 10.56 1.91 9.50
N CYS A 26 9.36 2.28 9.13
CA CYS A 26 8.33 2.76 10.05
C CYS A 26 6.97 2.23 9.56
N GLY A 27 6.00 2.09 10.45
CA GLY A 27 4.69 1.56 10.10
C GLY A 27 3.61 2.12 10.99
N GLY A 28 2.37 1.93 10.56
CA GLY A 28 1.22 2.40 11.31
C GLY A 28 -0.10 1.89 10.78
N ILE A 29 -1.15 2.34 11.45
CA ILE A 29 -2.55 2.09 11.08
C ILE A 29 -3.21 3.45 10.98
N SER A 30 -3.79 3.76 9.83
CA SER A 30 -4.55 4.99 9.65
C SER A 30 -5.89 4.94 10.39
N SER A 31 -6.52 6.09 10.64
CA SER A 31 -7.91 6.13 11.07
C SER A 31 -8.84 6.04 9.87
N TYR A 32 -9.87 5.19 9.95
CA TYR A 32 -10.94 5.07 8.96
C TYR A 32 -11.68 6.40 8.70
N THR A 33 -11.59 7.36 9.64
CA THR A 33 -12.17 8.70 9.50
C THR A 33 -11.45 9.57 8.48
N LEU A 34 -10.25 9.16 8.00
CA LEU A 34 -9.47 9.93 7.03
C LEU A 34 -9.92 9.71 5.57
N TRP A 35 -10.84 8.76 5.33
CA TRP A 35 -11.44 8.59 4.00
C TRP A 35 -12.32 9.79 3.64
N GLN A 36 -12.09 10.34 2.47
CA GLN A 36 -12.88 11.45 1.92
C GLN A 36 -13.22 11.21 0.44
N PRO A 37 -14.34 11.75 -0.05
CA PRO A 37 -14.66 11.70 -1.47
C PRO A 37 -13.58 12.42 -2.30
N TYR A 38 -13.27 11.90 -3.49
CA TYR A 38 -12.30 12.52 -4.41
C TYR A 38 -12.89 12.77 -5.79
N ASP A 39 -13.50 11.74 -6.40
CA ASP A 39 -14.19 11.82 -7.69
C ASP A 39 -15.54 11.08 -7.60
N VAL A 40 -16.24 10.84 -8.72
CA VAL A 40 -17.54 10.16 -8.77
C VAL A 40 -17.49 8.79 -8.09
N ASP A 41 -16.48 7.98 -8.37
CA ASP A 41 -16.33 6.59 -7.93
C ASP A 41 -14.96 6.33 -7.27
N VAL A 42 -14.29 7.40 -6.83
CA VAL A 42 -12.99 7.35 -6.15
C VAL A 42 -13.07 8.09 -4.81
N MET A 43 -12.59 7.43 -3.76
CA MET A 43 -12.29 8.07 -2.48
C MET A 43 -10.79 8.09 -2.26
N MET A 44 -10.32 8.99 -1.40
CA MET A 44 -8.92 9.11 -1.06
C MET A 44 -8.69 9.17 0.45
N MET A 45 -7.48 8.86 0.86
CA MET A 45 -6.97 9.08 2.21
C MET A 45 -5.54 9.58 2.12
N ASN A 46 -5.24 10.69 2.79
CA ASN A 46 -3.85 11.12 3.01
C ASN A 46 -3.40 10.64 4.39
N ILE A 47 -2.24 9.97 4.45
CA ILE A 47 -1.66 9.43 5.67
C ILE A 47 -0.41 10.25 6.00
N ASP A 48 -0.43 10.86 7.18
CA ASP A 48 0.70 11.59 7.75
C ASP A 48 1.70 10.61 8.37
N THR A 49 2.97 10.73 7.96
CA THR A 49 4.10 9.92 8.40
C THR A 49 5.20 10.77 9.04
N THR A 50 4.92 12.03 9.39
CA THR A 50 5.91 12.97 9.97
C THR A 50 6.63 12.37 11.18
N ASN A 51 5.92 11.62 12.03
CA ASN A 51 6.48 10.97 13.22
C ASN A 51 7.55 9.92 12.90
N CYS A 52 7.61 9.41 11.68
CA CYS A 52 8.66 8.50 11.24
C CYS A 52 9.97 9.19 10.86
N SER A 53 9.98 10.53 10.74
CA SER A 53 11.20 11.30 10.47
C SER A 53 12.02 10.78 9.29
N PHE A 54 11.36 10.40 8.18
CA PHE A 54 12.06 9.92 7.01
C PHE A 54 12.89 11.04 6.38
N ASN A 55 14.15 10.72 6.01
CA ASN A 55 15.08 11.67 5.39
C ASN A 55 14.93 11.75 3.86
N ALA A 56 14.22 10.79 3.25
CA ALA A 56 13.89 10.73 1.84
C ALA A 56 12.47 10.17 1.67
N THR A 57 11.90 10.26 0.47
CA THR A 57 10.59 9.66 0.18
C THR A 57 10.67 8.13 0.31
N PRO A 58 9.93 7.50 1.25
CA PRO A 58 9.93 6.06 1.43
C PRO A 58 9.16 5.33 0.34
N ILE A 59 9.46 4.04 0.20
CA ILE A 59 8.59 3.09 -0.49
C ILE A 59 7.54 2.61 0.51
N TYR A 60 6.27 2.84 0.21
CA TYR A 60 5.16 2.42 1.06
C TYR A 60 4.47 1.16 0.54
N PHE A 61 4.02 0.33 1.46
CA PHE A 61 3.13 -0.81 1.23
C PHE A 61 1.92 -0.64 2.12
N THR A 62 0.74 -0.93 1.58
CA THR A 62 -0.52 -0.83 2.33
C THR A 62 -1.30 -2.13 2.28
N SER A 63 -2.10 -2.34 3.32
CA SER A 63 -3.18 -3.33 3.34
C SER A 63 -4.39 -2.73 4.02
N MET A 64 -5.59 -3.18 3.64
CA MET A 64 -6.84 -2.68 4.21
C MET A 64 -7.32 -3.63 5.31
N ALA A 65 -7.78 -3.06 6.41
CA ALA A 65 -8.42 -3.76 7.51
C ALA A 65 -9.79 -3.12 7.81
N GLY A 66 -10.74 -3.92 8.27
CA GLY A 66 -12.06 -3.44 8.66
C GLY A 66 -13.01 -4.60 8.99
N LEU A 67 -14.22 -4.27 9.42
CA LEU A 67 -15.24 -5.22 9.85
C LEU A 67 -15.94 -5.95 8.70
N GLY A 68 -15.91 -5.40 7.48
CA GLY A 68 -16.56 -5.99 6.31
C GLY A 68 -16.31 -5.18 5.05
N SER A 69 -16.71 -5.71 3.89
CA SER A 69 -16.73 -5.06 2.57
C SER A 69 -15.42 -4.47 2.02
N HIS A 70 -14.33 -4.44 2.79
CA HIS A 70 -13.04 -3.88 2.36
C HIS A 70 -12.39 -4.69 1.22
N TRP A 71 -12.74 -5.97 1.08
CA TRP A 71 -12.33 -6.82 -0.05
C TRP A 71 -12.88 -6.32 -1.41
N THR A 72 -13.84 -5.40 -1.39
CA THR A 72 -14.38 -4.79 -2.60
C THR A 72 -13.47 -3.70 -3.16
N LEU A 73 -12.55 -3.18 -2.34
CA LEU A 73 -11.69 -2.07 -2.73
C LEU A 73 -10.69 -2.49 -3.80
N ILE A 74 -10.42 -1.57 -4.71
CA ILE A 74 -9.36 -1.64 -5.72
C ILE A 74 -8.52 -0.37 -5.66
N GLY A 75 -7.26 -0.44 -6.08
CA GLY A 75 -6.35 0.70 -6.09
C GLY A 75 -5.74 1.07 -4.73
N TYR A 76 -6.21 0.49 -3.62
CA TYR A 76 -5.75 0.84 -2.26
C TYR A 76 -4.27 0.52 -1.98
N THR A 77 -3.62 -0.29 -2.83
CA THR A 77 -2.16 -0.56 -2.81
C THR A 77 -1.36 0.37 -3.74
N GLY A 78 -2.04 1.19 -4.54
CA GLY A 78 -1.45 2.17 -5.46
C GLY A 78 -1.12 3.47 -4.74
N ILE A 79 0.02 3.47 -4.03
CA ILE A 79 0.51 4.65 -3.33
C ILE A 79 0.78 5.78 -4.33
N SER A 80 0.22 6.96 -4.05
CA SER A 80 0.35 8.15 -4.88
C SER A 80 0.86 9.33 -4.07
N ILE A 81 1.56 10.26 -4.73
CA ILE A 81 2.03 11.52 -4.14
C ILE A 81 2.81 11.29 -2.83
N ALA A 82 3.69 10.27 -2.82
CA ALA A 82 4.51 9.97 -1.66
C ALA A 82 5.57 11.06 -1.43
N THR A 83 5.70 11.48 -0.18
CA THR A 83 6.75 12.37 0.33
C THR A 83 7.41 11.73 1.55
N ASN A 84 8.37 12.40 2.15
CA ASN A 84 8.99 11.95 3.40
C ASN A 84 8.09 12.16 4.64
N ILE A 85 7.00 12.92 4.52
CA ILE A 85 6.08 13.23 5.62
C ILE A 85 4.66 12.72 5.39
N SER A 86 4.32 12.25 4.19
CA SER A 86 2.98 11.71 3.91
C SER A 86 2.93 10.90 2.63
N PHE A 87 1.82 10.18 2.45
CA PHE A 87 1.44 9.60 1.17
C PHE A 87 -0.08 9.55 1.03
N THR A 88 -0.57 9.42 -0.21
CA THR A 88 -2.01 9.34 -0.50
C THR A 88 -2.37 7.98 -1.07
N ILE A 89 -3.46 7.41 -0.58
CA ILE A 89 -4.13 6.24 -1.15
C ILE A 89 -5.37 6.73 -1.90
N TYR A 90 -5.53 6.27 -3.15
CA TYR A 90 -6.79 6.38 -3.89
C TYR A 90 -7.42 5.00 -3.97
N ALA A 91 -8.72 4.91 -3.71
CA ALA A 91 -9.44 3.66 -3.76
C ALA A 91 -10.77 3.84 -4.49
N SER A 92 -11.09 2.84 -5.30
CA SER A 92 -12.42 2.63 -5.88
C SER A 92 -12.95 1.27 -5.42
N SER A 93 -14.12 0.85 -5.90
CA SER A 93 -14.71 -0.43 -5.55
C SER A 93 -15.33 -1.09 -6.78
N TRP A 94 -15.15 -2.41 -6.92
CA TRP A 94 -15.85 -3.17 -7.95
C TRP A 94 -17.35 -3.39 -7.65
N ALA A 95 -17.82 -2.95 -6.47
CA ALA A 95 -19.24 -2.98 -6.09
C ALA A 95 -20.09 -1.85 -6.70
N ASN A 96 -19.52 -1.00 -7.57
CA ASN A 96 -20.17 0.13 -8.24
C ASN A 96 -20.77 1.17 -7.26
N TRP A 97 -20.06 1.45 -6.17
CA TRP A 97 -20.42 2.51 -5.23
C TRP A 97 -19.81 3.85 -5.68
N ASN A 98 -20.58 4.93 -5.54
CA ASN A 98 -20.00 6.27 -5.66
C ASN A 98 -19.16 6.62 -4.43
N SER A 99 -18.33 7.66 -4.52
CA SER A 99 -17.39 8.03 -3.47
C SER A 99 -18.05 8.35 -2.12
N THR A 100 -19.20 9.02 -2.13
CA THR A 100 -19.97 9.30 -0.91
C THR A 100 -20.47 8.02 -0.23
N GLN A 101 -20.97 7.06 -1.01
CA GLN A 101 -21.38 5.74 -0.50
C GLN A 101 -20.18 4.97 0.06
N MET A 102 -19.05 4.96 -0.65
CA MET A 102 -17.83 4.29 -0.19
C MET A 102 -17.34 4.86 1.13
N VAL A 103 -17.32 6.18 1.28
CA VAL A 103 -16.93 6.83 2.54
C VAL A 103 -17.88 6.46 3.67
N ALA A 104 -19.20 6.45 3.43
CA ALA A 104 -20.18 6.02 4.44
C ALA A 104 -20.00 4.55 4.87
N ILE A 105 -19.69 3.67 3.93
CA ILE A 105 -19.39 2.27 4.21
C ILE A 105 -18.06 2.15 4.96
N ALA A 106 -17.04 2.92 4.59
CA ALA A 106 -15.77 2.98 5.29
C ALA A 106 -15.92 3.39 6.77
N GLN A 107 -16.81 4.35 7.05
CA GLN A 107 -17.11 4.78 8.43
C GLN A 107 -17.80 3.67 9.23
N THR A 108 -18.79 2.98 8.66
CA THR A 108 -19.54 1.93 9.36
C THR A 108 -18.77 0.61 9.47
N SER A 109 -17.91 0.32 8.50
CA SER A 109 -17.10 -0.89 8.44
C SER A 109 -15.68 -0.70 8.99
N LEU A 110 -15.36 0.48 9.54
CA LEU A 110 -14.08 0.83 10.15
C LEU A 110 -12.87 0.52 9.24
N TRP A 111 -12.91 1.00 7.99
CA TRP A 111 -11.85 0.74 7.00
C TRP A 111 -10.56 1.52 7.30
N ASN A 112 -9.63 0.90 8.02
CA ASN A 112 -8.30 1.43 8.28
C ASN A 112 -7.31 0.92 7.23
N ALA A 113 -6.31 1.73 6.90
CA ALA A 113 -5.16 1.31 6.11
C ALA A 113 -3.98 1.01 7.03
N ASN A 114 -3.55 -0.24 7.06
CA ASN A 114 -2.26 -0.61 7.65
C ASN A 114 -1.17 -0.29 6.63
N TRP A 115 -0.03 0.23 7.07
CA TRP A 115 1.04 0.62 6.17
C TRP A 115 2.43 0.39 6.75
N LEU A 116 3.38 0.16 5.85
CA LEU A 116 4.81 0.09 6.13
C LEU A 116 5.55 0.99 5.13
N GLY A 117 6.45 1.83 5.61
CA GLY A 117 7.34 2.67 4.81
C GLY A 117 8.80 2.25 5.00
N PHE A 118 9.53 2.13 3.90
CA PHE A 118 10.96 1.79 3.88
C PHE A 118 11.76 2.92 3.22
N SER A 119 12.75 3.46 3.92
CA SER A 119 13.67 4.50 3.42
C SER A 119 15.10 3.98 3.38
N TYR A 120 15.81 4.32 2.31
CA TYR A 120 17.24 4.04 2.09
C TYR A 120 18.06 5.32 2.05
#